data_AF-A0A535KYI7-F1
#
_entry.id   AF-A0A535KYI7-F1
#
_cell.length_a   1.000
_cell.length_b   1.000
_cell.length_c   1.000
_cell.angle_alpha   90.00
_cell.angle_beta   90.00
_cell.angle_gamma   90.00
#
_symmetry.space_group_name_H-M   'P 1'
#
loop_
_entity.id
_entity.type
_entity.pdbx_description
1 polymer ?
#
loop_
_entity_poly.entity_id
_entity_poly.type
_entity_poly.pdbx_seq_one_letter_code
_entity_poly.pdbx_strand_id
1 'polypeptide(L)'
;MRLMRLLVSLAIAVSSVLAGAVIGSAATSAAYTCSGGTARHPSIINPGNYSAIIVTGKCLIPGGTVNVRHDVTIGPGAALIANLGGSPGGPPEDDAILNVGGSMLVGGGATLIMGCAPSFGCNTTTPDKIAGDLIADHPLGLLLHADSVGGDFTIHGGGGQDYSCSGKGIFTQFQSPVYSTFEDGSIGRNATIDGYKSCWLGFTRTYVGGDLSVNNNILGDPDAIEILSSHIVGNLSCHGNMFADTSTTPATFTLHQPWDSADTSSTGSLYPRTWEPNTVINGKRYGQCVHAPAITRGGTSPGPF
;
A
#
# COMPACT_ATOMS: atom_id res chain seq x y z
N MET A 1 42.20 25.46 -64.28
CA MET A 1 43.52 25.94 -64.76
C MET A 1 44.14 26.82 -63.67
N ARG A 2 45.42 26.56 -63.33
CA ARG A 2 46.34 27.29 -62.42
C ARG A 2 45.98 27.19 -60.93
N LEU A 3 46.59 26.35 -60.08
CA LEU A 3 48.00 26.02 -59.74
C LEU A 3 48.79 27.16 -59.04
N MET A 4 49.42 26.80 -57.90
CA MET A 4 50.56 27.43 -57.16
C MET A 4 50.23 28.59 -56.19
N ARG A 5 50.76 28.73 -54.95
CA ARG A 5 51.87 28.16 -54.12
C ARG A 5 51.53 28.43 -52.62
N LEU A 6 51.65 27.50 -51.67
CA LEU A 6 52.81 27.13 -50.82
C LEU A 6 53.41 28.26 -49.95
N LEU A 7 53.29 28.14 -48.61
CA LEU A 7 54.18 28.59 -47.49
C LEU A 7 53.46 28.30 -46.14
N VAL A 8 53.68 27.15 -45.50
CA VAL A 8 54.55 26.91 -44.32
C VAL A 8 54.58 28.07 -43.30
N SER A 9 53.93 27.86 -42.16
CA SER A 9 54.34 28.38 -40.85
C SER A 9 53.81 27.45 -39.75
N LEU A 10 54.72 26.65 -39.21
CA LEU A 10 54.56 25.80 -38.04
C LEU A 10 54.60 26.69 -36.79
N ALA A 11 53.49 26.81 -36.06
CA ALA A 11 53.47 27.39 -34.72
C ALA A 11 52.91 26.35 -33.74
N ILE A 12 53.82 25.75 -32.98
CA ILE A 12 53.53 24.88 -31.85
C ILE A 12 53.00 25.77 -30.73
N ALA A 13 51.69 25.69 -30.46
CA ALA A 13 51.10 26.20 -29.23
C ALA A 13 50.69 24.99 -28.37
N VAL A 14 51.59 24.60 -27.48
CA VAL A 14 51.26 23.72 -26.35
C VAL A 14 50.43 24.55 -25.37
N SER A 15 49.11 24.48 -25.48
CA SER A 15 48.18 24.98 -24.47
C SER A 15 47.63 23.79 -23.69
N SER A 16 48.32 23.47 -22.60
CA SER A 16 47.84 22.62 -21.52
C SER A 16 46.62 23.26 -20.86
N VAL A 17 45.42 22.89 -21.32
CA VAL A 17 44.19 23.14 -20.58
C VAL A 17 44.06 22.03 -19.54
N LEU A 18 44.47 22.34 -18.30
CA LEU A 18 43.95 21.64 -17.13
C LEU A 18 42.45 21.96 -17.06
N ALA A 19 41.62 21.12 -17.67
CA ALA A 19 40.22 21.03 -17.30
C ALA A 19 40.20 20.37 -15.91
N GLY A 20 40.19 21.20 -14.86
CA GLY A 20 39.95 20.76 -13.52
C GLY A 20 38.64 19.96 -13.51
N ALA A 21 38.74 18.66 -13.26
CA ALA A 21 37.59 17.86 -12.89
C ALA A 21 37.07 18.45 -11.58
N VAL A 22 36.09 19.34 -11.69
CA VAL A 22 35.24 19.67 -10.56
C VAL A 22 34.46 18.38 -10.31
N ILE A 23 35.00 17.52 -9.44
CA ILE A 23 34.20 16.49 -8.79
C ILE A 23 33.21 17.32 -7.96
N GLY A 24 32.09 17.65 -8.58
CA GLY A 24 30.94 18.16 -7.87
C GLY A 24 30.55 17.04 -6.92
N SER A 25 30.98 17.14 -5.66
CA SER A 25 30.39 16.37 -4.59
C SER A 25 28.90 16.65 -4.67
N ALA A 26 28.12 15.68 -5.17
CA ALA A 26 26.68 15.76 -5.09
C ALA A 26 26.38 15.90 -3.60
N ALA A 27 26.05 17.11 -3.16
CA ALA A 27 25.54 17.34 -1.83
C ALA A 27 24.32 16.42 -1.75
N THR A 28 24.41 15.36 -0.94
CA THR A 28 23.26 14.57 -0.55
C THR A 28 22.30 15.56 0.09
N SER A 29 21.30 16.01 -0.65
CA SER A 29 20.25 16.85 -0.11
C SER A 29 19.70 16.10 1.09
N ALA A 30 19.76 16.74 2.26
CA ALA A 30 19.32 16.13 3.51
C ALA A 30 17.86 15.67 3.38
N ALA A 31 17.51 14.59 4.08
CA ALA A 31 16.13 14.12 4.14
C ALA A 31 15.23 15.22 4.72
N TYR A 32 14.04 15.39 4.13
CA TYR A 32 13.03 16.28 4.68
C TYR A 32 12.27 15.54 5.79
N THR A 33 12.18 16.15 6.97
CA THR A 33 11.44 15.58 8.09
C THR A 33 10.12 16.31 8.25
N CYS A 34 9.01 15.59 8.06
CA CYS A 34 7.69 16.06 8.46
C CYS A 34 7.40 15.60 9.89
N SER A 35 7.31 16.56 10.81
CA SER A 35 7.10 16.32 12.24
C SER A 35 5.91 17.11 12.78
N GLY A 36 5.42 16.71 13.94
CA GLY A 36 4.29 17.38 14.60
C GLY A 36 2.96 17.08 13.94
N GLY A 37 2.04 18.04 13.99
CA GLY A 37 0.69 17.86 13.47
C GLY A 37 -0.20 17.02 14.39
N THR A 38 -1.49 17.11 14.15
CA THR A 38 -2.52 16.30 14.81
C THR A 38 -3.45 15.73 13.74
N ALA A 39 -4.31 14.80 14.11
CA ALA A 39 -5.26 14.24 13.16
C ALA A 39 -6.29 15.26 12.63
N ARG A 40 -6.48 16.41 13.32
CA ARG A 40 -7.34 17.52 12.85
C ARG A 40 -6.57 18.65 12.15
N HIS A 41 -5.30 18.80 12.49
CA HIS A 41 -4.40 19.81 11.95
C HIS A 41 -3.07 19.15 11.60
N PRO A 42 -3.01 18.40 10.50
CA PRO A 42 -1.78 17.72 10.09
C PRO A 42 -0.72 18.74 9.67
N SER A 43 0.55 18.35 9.80
CA SER A 43 1.66 19.10 9.22
C SER A 43 1.66 18.92 7.70
N ILE A 44 1.84 20.02 6.96
CA ILE A 44 1.78 19.98 5.50
C ILE A 44 3.13 19.61 4.90
N ILE A 45 3.12 18.65 3.97
CA ILE A 45 4.21 18.40 3.04
C ILE A 45 3.81 19.07 1.73
N ASN A 46 4.55 20.10 1.34
CA ASN A 46 4.25 20.83 0.10
C ASN A 46 4.66 20.03 -1.13
N PRO A 47 4.01 20.25 -2.29
CA PRO A 47 4.48 19.74 -3.57
C PRO A 47 5.94 20.11 -3.85
N GLY A 48 6.69 19.21 -4.46
CA GLY A 48 8.09 19.43 -4.76
C GLY A 48 8.91 18.16 -4.92
N ASN A 49 10.22 18.35 -5.05
CA ASN A 49 11.18 17.26 -5.18
C ASN A 49 12.00 17.14 -3.90
N TYR A 50 12.02 15.94 -3.33
CA TYR A 50 12.69 15.61 -2.09
C TYR A 50 13.73 14.52 -2.32
N SER A 51 14.82 14.55 -1.58
CA SER A 51 15.81 13.48 -1.58
C SER A 51 15.21 12.21 -0.97
N ALA A 52 14.73 12.36 0.25
CA ALA A 52 14.05 11.36 1.07
C ALA A 52 13.08 12.10 1.99
N ILE A 53 12.05 11.42 2.49
CA ILE A 53 11.11 11.98 3.47
C ILE A 53 11.07 11.09 4.71
N ILE A 54 11.14 11.70 5.89
CA ILE A 54 10.93 11.04 7.18
C ILE A 54 9.70 11.65 7.83
N VAL A 55 8.72 10.82 8.15
CA VAL A 55 7.47 11.23 8.79
C VAL A 55 7.50 10.77 10.24
N THR A 56 7.56 11.72 11.17
CA THR A 56 7.53 11.44 12.63
C THR A 56 6.23 11.93 13.29
N GLY A 57 5.41 12.66 12.54
CA GLY A 57 4.16 13.26 13.00
C GLY A 57 2.92 12.78 12.24
N LYS A 58 1.86 13.58 12.23
CA LYS A 58 0.69 13.41 11.37
C LYS A 58 0.81 14.38 10.21
N CYS A 59 1.08 13.87 9.03
CA CYS A 59 1.46 14.66 7.87
C CYS A 59 0.49 14.45 6.71
N LEU A 60 0.20 15.53 5.99
CA LEU A 60 -0.71 15.57 4.85
C LEU A 60 -0.02 16.18 3.64
N ILE A 61 -0.23 15.59 2.47
CA ILE A 61 0.03 16.21 1.17
C ILE A 61 -1.33 16.68 0.63
N PRO A 62 -1.66 17.98 0.68
CA PRO A 62 -3.01 18.48 0.41
C PRO A 62 -3.31 18.64 -1.10
N GLY A 63 -2.62 17.89 -1.95
CA GLY A 63 -2.69 18.03 -3.41
C GLY A 63 -1.36 18.40 -4.08
N GLY A 64 -1.30 18.21 -5.39
CA GLY A 64 -0.10 18.44 -6.20
C GLY A 64 0.90 17.27 -6.13
N THR A 65 2.03 17.40 -6.85
CA THR A 65 2.99 16.30 -6.98
C THR A 65 4.16 16.42 -6.02
N VAL A 66 4.39 15.36 -5.23
CA VAL A 66 5.57 15.15 -4.40
C VAL A 66 6.39 14.02 -5.02
N ASN A 67 7.61 14.33 -5.45
CA ASN A 67 8.56 13.33 -5.92
C ASN A 67 9.65 13.13 -4.87
N VAL A 68 9.87 11.90 -4.45
CA VAL A 68 10.92 11.50 -3.52
C VAL A 68 11.91 10.63 -4.28
N ARG A 69 13.18 11.03 -4.34
CA ARG A 69 14.20 10.30 -5.12
C ARG A 69 14.54 8.94 -4.51
N HIS A 70 14.61 8.88 -3.18
CA HIS A 70 14.96 7.71 -2.40
C HIS A 70 13.73 7.27 -1.59
N ASP A 71 13.94 6.92 -0.32
CA ASP A 71 12.94 6.28 0.51
C ASP A 71 12.04 7.28 1.23
N VAL A 72 10.85 6.80 1.60
CA VAL A 72 9.97 7.44 2.56
C VAL A 72 9.85 6.55 3.80
N THR A 73 10.17 7.09 4.97
CA THR A 73 10.06 6.37 6.24
C THR A 73 8.99 7.00 7.11
N ILE A 74 7.97 6.23 7.45
CA ILE A 74 6.92 6.61 8.39
C ILE A 74 7.25 5.97 9.73
N GLY A 75 7.69 6.81 10.66
CA GLY A 75 8.11 6.38 11.99
C GLY A 75 6.97 5.82 12.84
N PRO A 76 7.29 5.16 13.97
CA PRO A 76 6.28 4.56 14.84
C PRO A 76 5.19 5.54 15.25
N GLY A 77 3.93 5.11 15.15
CA GLY A 77 2.77 5.92 15.49
C GLY A 77 2.55 7.16 14.62
N ALA A 78 3.36 7.41 13.60
CA ALA A 78 3.19 8.54 12.68
C ALA A 78 2.08 8.27 11.65
N ALA A 79 1.69 9.27 10.86
CA ALA A 79 0.80 9.05 9.72
C ALA A 79 1.23 9.90 8.54
N LEU A 80 1.27 9.30 7.36
CA LEU A 80 1.35 10.01 6.09
C LEU A 80 0.02 9.84 5.35
N ILE A 81 -0.57 10.97 4.98
CA ILE A 81 -1.81 11.05 4.24
C ILE A 81 -1.47 11.75 2.93
N ALA A 82 -1.37 10.99 1.86
CA ALA A 82 -1.10 11.50 0.53
C ALA A 82 -2.40 11.72 -0.27
N ASN A 83 -3.52 11.13 0.16
CA ASN A 83 -4.84 11.40 -0.41
C ASN A 83 -5.92 11.06 0.63
N LEU A 84 -7.10 11.68 0.53
CA LEU A 84 -8.30 11.34 1.29
C LEU A 84 -9.53 11.44 0.39
N GLY A 85 -10.39 10.42 0.46
CA GLY A 85 -11.74 10.48 -0.10
C GLY A 85 -12.49 11.71 0.40
N GLY A 86 -13.19 12.38 -0.51
CA GLY A 86 -14.05 13.51 -0.17
C GLY A 86 -15.10 13.08 0.86
N SER A 87 -15.03 13.62 2.08
CA SER A 87 -16.05 13.34 3.11
C SER A 87 -17.23 14.29 2.95
N PRO A 88 -18.49 13.87 3.24
CA PRO A 88 -19.63 14.79 3.29
C PRO A 88 -19.38 15.93 4.29
N GLY A 89 -19.22 17.16 3.79
CA GLY A 89 -18.87 18.34 4.60
C GLY A 89 -17.39 18.47 4.97
N GLY A 90 -16.52 17.59 4.47
CA GLY A 90 -15.07 17.72 4.56
C GLY A 90 -14.49 18.59 3.44
N PRO A 91 -13.16 18.85 3.46
CA PRO A 91 -12.48 19.43 2.30
C PRO A 91 -12.71 18.56 1.05
N PRO A 92 -12.68 19.14 -0.16
CA PRO A 92 -12.68 18.38 -1.40
C PRO A 92 -11.53 17.36 -1.39
N GLU A 93 -11.68 16.31 -2.20
CA GLU A 93 -10.60 15.36 -2.47
C GLU A 93 -9.27 16.09 -2.73
N ASP A 94 -8.22 15.64 -2.05
CA ASP A 94 -6.88 16.16 -2.23
C ASP A 94 -6.23 15.37 -3.39
N ASP A 95 -6.22 15.93 -4.61
CA ASP A 95 -5.61 15.31 -5.81
C ASP A 95 -4.07 15.30 -5.73
N ALA A 96 -3.51 14.68 -4.69
CA ALA A 96 -2.07 14.57 -4.51
C ALA A 96 -1.52 13.34 -5.23
N ILE A 97 -0.28 13.48 -5.72
CA ILE A 97 0.46 12.40 -6.36
C ILE A 97 1.81 12.30 -5.65
N LEU A 98 2.06 11.16 -5.03
CA LEU A 98 3.29 10.80 -4.37
C LEU A 98 4.04 9.75 -5.20
N ASN A 99 5.18 10.18 -5.76
CA ASN A 99 6.11 9.30 -6.48
C ASN A 99 7.34 9.05 -5.62
N VAL A 100 7.58 7.81 -5.21
CA VAL A 100 8.74 7.38 -4.42
C VAL A 100 9.66 6.55 -5.30
N GLY A 101 10.88 7.02 -5.52
CA GLY A 101 11.91 6.36 -6.33
C GLY A 101 12.62 5.22 -5.61
N GLY A 102 12.54 5.17 -4.28
CA GLY A 102 13.01 4.06 -3.45
C GLY A 102 11.86 3.26 -2.85
N SER A 103 12.07 2.77 -1.63
CA SER A 103 11.11 1.99 -0.86
C SER A 103 10.33 2.86 0.13
N MET A 104 9.17 2.37 0.58
CA MET A 104 8.44 2.94 1.69
C MET A 104 8.48 2.01 2.90
N LEU A 105 8.84 2.57 4.06
CA LEU A 105 8.90 1.86 5.33
C LEU A 105 7.83 2.41 6.26
N VAL A 106 6.94 1.55 6.76
CA VAL A 106 5.87 1.93 7.68
C VAL A 106 6.08 1.23 9.02
N GLY A 107 6.36 2.01 10.06
CA GLY A 107 6.67 1.49 11.38
C GLY A 107 5.46 1.11 12.24
N GLY A 108 5.75 0.61 13.43
CA GLY A 108 4.75 0.13 14.38
C GLY A 108 3.70 1.18 14.74
N GLY A 109 2.41 0.84 14.60
CA GLY A 109 1.29 1.73 14.86
C GLY A 109 1.17 2.92 13.90
N ALA A 110 1.97 2.96 12.84
CA ALA A 110 1.90 4.03 11.85
C ALA A 110 0.79 3.80 10.81
N THR A 111 0.38 4.85 10.13
CA THR A 111 -0.63 4.79 9.06
C THR A 111 -0.08 5.38 7.77
N LEU A 112 -0.33 4.69 6.67
CA LEU A 112 -0.17 5.22 5.32
C LEU A 112 -1.54 5.26 4.65
N ILE A 113 -1.91 6.43 4.13
CA ILE A 113 -3.03 6.58 3.22
C ILE A 113 -2.45 7.17 1.94
N MET A 114 -2.54 6.42 0.85
CA MET A 114 -2.00 6.74 -0.47
C MET A 114 -3.05 6.34 -1.51
N GLY A 115 -3.05 7.05 -2.63
CA GLY A 115 -3.98 6.70 -3.69
C GLY A 115 -5.40 7.14 -3.42
N CYS A 116 -6.15 7.30 -4.50
CA CYS A 116 -7.59 7.33 -4.43
C CYS A 116 -8.23 6.76 -5.68
N ALA A 117 -9.44 6.25 -5.52
CA ALA A 117 -10.26 5.73 -6.61
C ALA A 117 -11.75 5.95 -6.27
N PRO A 118 -12.66 5.86 -7.25
CA PRO A 118 -14.10 5.94 -7.00
C PRO A 118 -14.63 4.93 -5.96
N SER A 119 -13.99 3.76 -5.82
CA SER A 119 -14.32 2.79 -4.76
C SER A 119 -14.07 3.34 -3.36
N PHE A 120 -13.12 4.28 -3.22
CA PHE A 120 -12.77 4.96 -1.98
C PHE A 120 -13.44 6.34 -1.84
N GLY A 121 -14.43 6.64 -2.71
CA GLY A 121 -15.21 7.87 -2.65
C GLY A 121 -14.56 9.09 -3.32
N CYS A 122 -13.58 8.87 -4.19
CA CYS A 122 -12.94 9.93 -4.97
C CYS A 122 -13.56 10.14 -6.35
N ASN A 123 -13.53 11.38 -6.82
CA ASN A 123 -13.87 11.75 -8.19
C ASN A 123 -12.71 11.45 -9.13
N THR A 124 -11.48 11.60 -8.66
CA THR A 124 -10.27 11.36 -9.45
C THR A 124 -9.58 10.09 -8.98
N THR A 125 -8.96 9.37 -9.92
CA THR A 125 -8.03 8.31 -9.56
C THR A 125 -6.62 8.89 -9.51
N THR A 126 -5.92 8.78 -8.37
CA THR A 126 -4.52 9.21 -8.27
C THR A 126 -3.59 8.01 -8.44
N PRO A 127 -2.67 8.04 -9.43
CA PRO A 127 -1.78 6.92 -9.69
C PRO A 127 -0.47 7.08 -8.91
N ASP A 128 -0.53 6.94 -7.58
CA ASP A 128 0.69 7.04 -6.76
C ASP A 128 1.62 5.83 -7.02
N LYS A 129 2.91 6.04 -6.75
CA LYS A 129 3.93 5.06 -7.13
C LYS A 129 5.03 4.92 -6.10
N ILE A 130 5.37 3.67 -5.80
CA ILE A 130 6.54 3.24 -5.06
C ILE A 130 7.37 2.39 -6.02
N ALA A 131 8.57 2.84 -6.37
CA ALA A 131 9.42 2.11 -7.32
C ALA A 131 10.08 0.87 -6.69
N GLY A 132 10.38 0.94 -5.38
CA GLY A 132 10.91 -0.17 -4.60
C GLY A 132 9.82 -0.94 -3.85
N ASP A 133 10.14 -1.36 -2.64
CA ASP A 133 9.28 -2.18 -1.79
C ASP A 133 8.39 -1.30 -0.90
N LEU A 134 7.21 -1.81 -0.53
CA LEU A 134 6.41 -1.29 0.57
C LEU A 134 6.48 -2.27 1.74
N ILE A 135 7.20 -1.89 2.79
CA ILE A 135 7.47 -2.73 3.96
C ILE A 135 6.80 -2.10 5.18
N ALA A 136 5.79 -2.76 5.71
CA ALA A 136 5.07 -2.33 6.90
C ALA A 136 5.26 -3.33 8.04
N ASP A 137 5.94 -2.89 9.09
CA ASP A 137 6.15 -3.67 10.30
C ASP A 137 5.28 -3.12 11.44
N HIS A 138 4.32 -3.95 11.84
CA HIS A 138 3.28 -3.66 12.80
C HIS A 138 2.45 -2.38 12.53
N PRO A 139 2.05 -2.06 11.28
CA PRO A 139 1.31 -0.82 11.00
C PRO A 139 -0.02 -0.78 11.76
N LEU A 140 -0.55 0.41 12.02
CA LEU A 140 -1.95 0.55 12.44
C LEU A 140 -2.86 0.17 11.27
N GLY A 141 -2.62 0.74 10.09
CA GLY A 141 -3.36 0.41 8.87
C GLY A 141 -2.71 1.04 7.63
N LEU A 142 -2.93 0.42 6.48
CA LEU A 142 -2.46 0.88 5.18
C LEU A 142 -3.67 0.98 4.23
N LEU A 143 -3.93 2.16 3.69
CA LEU A 143 -5.00 2.37 2.71
C LEU A 143 -4.34 2.80 1.41
N LEU A 144 -4.34 1.90 0.41
CA LEU A 144 -3.77 2.11 -0.91
C LEU A 144 -4.84 1.86 -1.98
N HIS A 145 -5.03 2.83 -2.88
CA HIS A 145 -6.06 2.77 -3.92
C HIS A 145 -5.52 3.27 -5.25
N ALA A 146 -5.54 2.40 -6.28
CA ALA A 146 -4.98 2.68 -7.60
C ALA A 146 -3.46 2.94 -7.61
N ASP A 147 -2.76 2.38 -6.63
CA ASP A 147 -1.33 2.58 -6.43
C ASP A 147 -0.49 1.48 -7.10
N SER A 148 0.78 1.80 -7.39
CA SER A 148 1.75 0.84 -7.89
C SER A 148 2.95 0.68 -6.96
N VAL A 149 3.28 -0.57 -6.62
CA VAL A 149 4.49 -0.97 -5.91
C VAL A 149 5.36 -1.78 -6.87
N GLY A 150 6.53 -1.28 -7.24
CA GLY A 150 7.41 -1.94 -8.20
C GLY A 150 8.09 -3.19 -7.63
N GLY A 151 8.34 -3.21 -6.32
CA GLY A 151 8.97 -4.30 -5.59
C GLY A 151 7.97 -5.22 -4.88
N ASP A 152 8.38 -5.69 -3.70
CA ASP A 152 7.55 -6.51 -2.82
C ASP A 152 6.64 -5.64 -1.95
N PHE A 153 5.45 -6.14 -1.64
CA PHE A 153 4.51 -5.58 -0.67
C PHE A 153 4.46 -6.48 0.56
N THR A 154 4.75 -5.95 1.74
CA THR A 154 4.78 -6.73 2.99
C THR A 154 4.06 -6.00 4.11
N ILE A 155 3.11 -6.69 4.74
CA ILE A 155 2.58 -6.38 6.07
C ILE A 155 2.99 -7.50 7.01
N HIS A 156 3.66 -7.15 8.11
CA HIS A 156 3.99 -8.06 9.19
C HIS A 156 3.40 -7.55 10.51
N GLY A 157 2.49 -8.30 11.13
CA GLY A 157 1.84 -7.91 12.37
C GLY A 157 0.92 -6.68 12.22
N GLY A 158 0.61 -6.00 13.32
CA GLY A 158 -0.09 -4.71 13.29
C GLY A 158 -1.62 -4.79 13.38
N GLY A 159 -2.31 -3.91 12.67
CA GLY A 159 -3.78 -3.81 12.61
C GLY A 159 -4.43 -3.16 13.83
N GLY A 160 -3.62 -2.51 14.68
CA GLY A 160 -4.05 -2.06 16.01
C GLY A 160 -4.09 -3.19 17.05
N GLN A 161 -3.62 -4.39 16.67
CA GLN A 161 -3.64 -5.62 17.47
C GLN A 161 -5.03 -5.88 18.07
N ASP A 162 -6.07 -5.62 17.27
CA ASP A 162 -7.44 -5.58 17.76
C ASP A 162 -8.44 -5.87 16.64
N TYR A 163 -9.33 -6.80 16.93
CA TYR A 163 -10.40 -7.29 16.07
C TYR A 163 -11.78 -6.83 16.58
N SER A 164 -11.85 -5.83 17.46
CA SER A 164 -13.10 -5.27 17.99
C SER A 164 -13.89 -4.39 17.02
N CYS A 165 -13.34 -4.11 15.84
CA CYS A 165 -13.93 -3.18 14.88
C CYS A 165 -14.22 -1.78 15.44
N SER A 166 -13.39 -1.35 16.40
CA SER A 166 -13.38 0.01 16.91
C SER A 166 -12.33 0.86 16.20
N GLY A 167 -12.60 2.16 16.08
CA GLY A 167 -11.64 3.10 15.53
C GLY A 167 -10.51 3.41 16.52
N LYS A 168 -9.26 3.37 16.04
CA LYS A 168 -8.07 3.75 16.83
C LYS A 168 -7.20 4.74 16.08
N GLY A 169 -6.45 5.54 16.84
CA GLY A 169 -5.47 6.47 16.27
C GLY A 169 -6.13 7.42 15.27
N ILE A 170 -5.60 7.46 14.05
CA ILE A 170 -6.16 8.34 13.01
C ILE A 170 -7.54 7.87 12.52
N PHE A 171 -7.84 6.58 12.57
CA PHE A 171 -9.14 6.03 12.16
C PHE A 171 -10.30 6.52 13.01
N THR A 172 -10.05 6.89 14.27
CA THR A 172 -11.08 7.52 15.14
C THR A 172 -11.55 8.86 14.57
N GLN A 173 -10.70 9.62 13.85
CA GLN A 173 -11.15 10.86 13.20
C GLN A 173 -12.02 10.61 11.97
N PHE A 174 -11.74 9.54 11.24
CA PHE A 174 -12.54 9.12 10.08
C PHE A 174 -13.83 8.38 10.48
N GLN A 175 -14.11 8.24 11.78
CA GLN A 175 -15.22 7.45 12.31
C GLN A 175 -15.24 6.02 11.73
N SER A 176 -14.05 5.49 11.48
CA SER A 176 -13.84 4.21 10.83
C SER A 176 -13.24 3.21 11.82
N PRO A 177 -13.54 1.90 11.70
CA PRO A 177 -12.70 0.88 12.31
C PRO A 177 -11.27 0.96 11.77
N VAL A 178 -10.33 0.31 12.45
CA VAL A 178 -8.99 0.08 11.90
C VAL A 178 -9.07 -1.00 10.82
N TYR A 179 -8.52 -0.72 9.65
CA TYR A 179 -8.43 -1.69 8.56
C TYR A 179 -7.21 -1.40 7.68
N SER A 180 -6.91 -2.34 6.78
CA SER A 180 -6.02 -2.08 5.64
C SER A 180 -6.69 -2.48 4.34
N THR A 181 -6.34 -1.78 3.27
CA THR A 181 -6.78 -2.10 1.92
C THR A 181 -5.64 -1.86 0.94
N PHE A 182 -5.53 -2.75 -0.03
CA PHE A 182 -4.82 -2.50 -1.28
C PHE A 182 -5.80 -2.82 -2.41
N GLU A 183 -6.24 -1.79 -3.11
CA GLU A 183 -7.31 -1.90 -4.11
C GLU A 183 -6.91 -1.24 -5.43
N ASP A 184 -7.34 -1.83 -6.55
CA ASP A 184 -7.18 -1.27 -7.90
C ASP A 184 -5.74 -1.02 -8.35
N GLY A 185 -4.77 -1.67 -7.70
CA GLY A 185 -3.35 -1.38 -7.87
C GLY A 185 -2.54 -2.51 -8.52
N SER A 186 -1.23 -2.37 -8.42
CA SER A 186 -0.29 -3.39 -8.88
C SER A 186 0.91 -3.53 -7.97
N ILE A 187 1.37 -4.77 -7.81
CA ILE A 187 2.57 -5.16 -7.09
C ILE A 187 3.45 -5.93 -8.08
N GLY A 188 4.64 -5.42 -8.34
CA GLY A 188 5.54 -5.97 -9.36
C GLY A 188 6.13 -7.33 -8.98
N ARG A 189 6.22 -7.62 -7.68
CA ARG A 189 6.78 -8.87 -7.14
C ARG A 189 5.79 -9.55 -6.20
N ASN A 190 6.23 -9.96 -5.01
CA ASN A 190 5.40 -10.73 -4.09
C ASN A 190 4.60 -9.82 -3.15
N ALA A 191 3.45 -10.33 -2.71
CA ALA A 191 2.63 -9.72 -1.70
C ALA A 191 2.53 -10.66 -0.48
N THR A 192 2.88 -10.16 0.71
CA THR A 192 2.80 -10.92 1.95
C THR A 192 2.03 -10.14 3.02
N ILE A 193 1.04 -10.77 3.63
CA ILE A 193 0.29 -10.24 4.77
C ILE A 193 0.30 -11.32 5.85
N ASP A 194 1.14 -11.13 6.86
CA ASP A 194 1.36 -12.12 7.91
C ASP A 194 1.09 -11.55 9.30
N GLY A 195 0.33 -12.27 10.12
CA GLY A 195 0.13 -11.93 11.53
C GLY A 195 -0.68 -10.64 11.79
N TYR A 196 -1.36 -10.10 10.78
CA TYR A 196 -2.17 -8.88 10.87
C TYR A 196 -3.42 -9.12 11.71
N LYS A 197 -3.68 -8.24 12.70
CA LYS A 197 -4.83 -8.36 13.61
C LYS A 197 -5.64 -7.07 13.62
N SER A 198 -6.75 -7.05 12.90
CA SER A 198 -7.54 -5.83 12.67
C SER A 198 -9.04 -6.09 12.55
N CYS A 199 -9.83 -5.06 12.24
CA CYS A 199 -11.24 -5.26 11.91
C CYS A 199 -11.40 -5.94 10.55
N TRP A 200 -10.75 -5.38 9.53
CA TRP A 200 -10.99 -5.71 8.13
C TRP A 200 -9.70 -5.61 7.30
N LEU A 201 -9.62 -6.41 6.24
CA LEU A 201 -8.54 -6.45 5.28
C LEU A 201 -9.08 -6.64 3.86
N GLY A 202 -8.76 -5.68 2.99
CA GLY A 202 -9.05 -5.71 1.56
C GLY A 202 -7.81 -5.93 0.73
N PHE A 203 -7.89 -6.86 -0.22
CA PHE A 203 -6.88 -7.06 -1.25
C PHE A 203 -7.59 -7.36 -2.57
N THR A 204 -7.92 -6.30 -3.30
CA THR A 204 -8.99 -6.36 -4.29
C THR A 204 -8.54 -5.78 -5.62
N ARG A 205 -8.93 -6.44 -6.73
CA ARG A 205 -8.69 -5.93 -8.10
C ARG A 205 -7.23 -5.53 -8.33
N THR A 206 -6.32 -6.35 -7.80
CA THR A 206 -4.89 -6.05 -7.78
C THR A 206 -4.13 -7.03 -8.66
N TYR A 207 -3.14 -6.53 -9.40
CA TYR A 207 -2.18 -7.38 -10.09
C TYR A 207 -0.99 -7.70 -9.18
N VAL A 208 -0.61 -8.97 -9.03
CA VAL A 208 0.57 -9.42 -8.30
C VAL A 208 1.48 -10.20 -9.24
N GLY A 209 2.68 -9.66 -9.49
CA GLY A 209 3.66 -10.25 -10.40
C GLY A 209 4.32 -11.53 -9.89
N GLY A 210 4.26 -11.78 -8.58
CA GLY A 210 4.78 -12.97 -7.90
C GLY A 210 3.71 -13.72 -7.11
N ASP A 211 4.10 -14.23 -5.94
CA ASP A 211 3.22 -14.94 -5.02
C ASP A 211 2.41 -13.98 -4.14
N LEU A 212 1.18 -14.36 -3.78
CA LEU A 212 0.38 -13.73 -2.74
C LEU A 212 0.24 -14.70 -1.56
N SER A 213 0.75 -14.29 -0.40
CA SER A 213 0.69 -15.03 0.86
C SER A 213 -0.09 -14.25 1.90
N VAL A 214 -1.19 -14.82 2.41
CA VAL A 214 -2.02 -14.23 3.46
C VAL A 214 -2.12 -15.22 4.61
N ASN A 215 -1.32 -15.02 5.65
CA ASN A 215 -1.13 -16.03 6.70
C ASN A 215 -1.31 -15.48 8.12
N ASN A 216 -1.79 -16.33 9.02
CA ASN A 216 -1.82 -16.09 10.46
C ASN A 216 -2.56 -14.80 10.88
N ASN A 217 -3.47 -14.30 10.05
CA ASN A 217 -4.21 -13.08 10.30
C ASN A 217 -5.44 -13.35 11.18
N ILE A 218 -5.86 -12.38 11.98
CA ILE A 218 -7.06 -12.46 12.80
C ILE A 218 -7.92 -11.23 12.55
N LEU A 219 -9.13 -11.43 12.05
CA LEU A 219 -10.00 -10.31 11.70
C LEU A 219 -11.36 -10.38 12.41
N GLY A 220 -11.90 -9.20 12.69
CA GLY A 220 -13.07 -9.02 13.55
C GLY A 220 -14.41 -8.90 12.84
N ASP A 221 -14.40 -8.45 11.59
CA ASP A 221 -15.62 -8.37 10.79
C ASP A 221 -15.97 -9.77 10.22
N PRO A 222 -17.22 -10.23 10.31
CA PRO A 222 -17.65 -11.47 9.66
C PRO A 222 -17.45 -11.49 8.13
N ASP A 223 -17.35 -10.32 7.52
CA ASP A 223 -16.96 -10.07 6.12
C ASP A 223 -15.55 -9.49 5.97
N ALA A 224 -14.71 -9.66 6.98
CA ALA A 224 -13.44 -8.96 7.09
C ALA A 224 -12.45 -9.18 5.94
N ILE A 225 -12.68 -10.18 5.10
CA ILE A 225 -11.70 -10.68 4.15
C ILE A 225 -12.31 -10.57 2.78
N GLU A 226 -11.76 -9.62 2.03
CA GLU A 226 -12.05 -9.44 0.62
C GLU A 226 -10.73 -9.53 -0.14
N ILE A 227 -10.26 -10.77 -0.33
CA ILE A 227 -9.19 -11.07 -1.29
C ILE A 227 -9.91 -11.51 -2.56
N LEU A 228 -10.15 -10.59 -3.48
CA LEU A 228 -11.03 -10.87 -4.60
C LEU A 228 -10.66 -10.14 -5.88
N SER A 229 -11.03 -10.74 -7.01
CA SER A 229 -10.85 -10.18 -8.36
C SER A 229 -9.41 -9.77 -8.68
N SER A 230 -8.42 -10.35 -8.00
CA SER A 230 -7.01 -10.09 -8.22
C SER A 230 -6.42 -11.06 -9.25
N HIS A 231 -5.38 -10.62 -9.94
CA HIS A 231 -4.60 -11.43 -10.87
C HIS A 231 -3.24 -11.74 -10.25
N ILE A 232 -3.03 -12.99 -9.84
CA ILE A 232 -1.80 -13.44 -9.20
C ILE A 232 -1.03 -14.32 -10.19
N VAL A 233 0.18 -13.91 -10.55
CA VAL A 233 1.01 -14.68 -11.48
C VAL A 233 1.53 -15.95 -10.81
N GLY A 234 2.02 -15.84 -9.58
CA GLY A 234 2.53 -16.94 -8.78
C GLY A 234 1.44 -17.67 -8.00
N ASN A 235 1.80 -18.17 -6.83
CA ASN A 235 0.94 -18.93 -5.92
C ASN A 235 0.05 -18.01 -5.09
N LEU A 236 -1.15 -18.51 -4.75
CA LEU A 236 -2.02 -17.93 -3.73
C LEU A 236 -2.04 -18.85 -2.51
N SER A 237 -1.49 -18.40 -1.40
CA SER A 237 -1.32 -19.22 -0.19
C SER A 237 -2.00 -18.58 1.00
N CYS A 238 -2.87 -19.35 1.68
CA CYS A 238 -3.59 -18.87 2.85
C CYS A 238 -3.57 -19.88 3.98
N HIS A 239 -2.94 -19.55 5.11
CA HIS A 239 -2.79 -20.48 6.23
C HIS A 239 -2.99 -19.82 7.59
N GLY A 240 -3.58 -20.57 8.53
CA GLY A 240 -3.63 -20.17 9.94
C GLY A 240 -4.45 -18.92 10.22
N ASN A 241 -5.23 -18.43 9.25
CA ASN A 241 -5.98 -17.22 9.42
C ASN A 241 -7.34 -17.48 10.10
N MET A 242 -7.80 -16.54 10.92
CA MET A 242 -8.95 -16.73 11.80
C MET A 242 -9.91 -15.55 11.73
N PHE A 243 -11.19 -15.86 11.94
CA PHE A 243 -12.21 -14.89 12.29
C PHE A 243 -12.36 -14.86 13.81
N ALA A 244 -12.42 -13.67 14.40
CA ALA A 244 -12.68 -13.46 15.81
C ALA A 244 -14.10 -12.88 16.00
N ASP A 245 -15.02 -13.71 16.49
CA ASP A 245 -16.37 -13.28 16.83
C ASP A 245 -16.36 -12.50 18.14
N THR A 246 -16.49 -11.17 18.04
CA THR A 246 -16.53 -10.27 19.20
C THR A 246 -17.94 -10.08 19.77
N SER A 247 -18.96 -10.72 19.20
CA SER A 247 -20.31 -10.73 19.79
C SER A 247 -20.39 -11.63 21.04
N THR A 248 -19.41 -12.51 21.24
CA THR A 248 -19.27 -13.33 22.44
C THR A 248 -18.19 -12.78 23.38
N THR A 249 -18.30 -13.05 24.69
CA THR A 249 -17.26 -12.70 25.68
C THR A 249 -16.91 -13.92 26.53
N PRO A 250 -15.66 -14.44 26.46
CA PRO A 250 -14.56 -13.99 25.60
C PRO A 250 -14.87 -14.17 24.10
N ALA A 251 -14.12 -13.47 23.26
CA ALA A 251 -14.25 -13.61 21.80
C ALA A 251 -13.99 -15.07 21.38
N THR A 252 -14.77 -15.55 20.42
CA THR A 252 -14.62 -16.90 19.88
C THR A 252 -13.80 -16.85 18.60
N PHE A 253 -12.76 -17.67 18.51
CA PHE A 253 -11.89 -17.71 17.33
C PHE A 253 -12.24 -18.93 16.48
N THR A 254 -12.57 -18.69 15.21
CA THR A 254 -12.92 -19.74 14.27
C THR A 254 -11.97 -19.70 13.09
N LEU A 255 -11.49 -20.88 12.66
CA LEU A 255 -10.74 -21.00 11.42
C LEU A 255 -11.67 -20.66 10.25
N HIS A 256 -11.56 -19.44 9.71
CA HIS A 256 -12.41 -18.99 8.61
C HIS A 256 -12.02 -19.76 7.34
N GLN A 257 -12.97 -20.48 6.73
CA GLN A 257 -12.63 -21.52 5.76
C GLN A 257 -12.33 -21.01 4.35
N PRO A 258 -13.00 -19.98 3.81
CA PRO A 258 -12.54 -19.35 2.58
C PRO A 258 -11.84 -18.02 2.86
N TRP A 259 -10.62 -17.87 2.34
CA TRP A 259 -9.93 -16.58 2.22
C TRP A 259 -9.86 -16.12 0.76
N ASP A 260 -10.15 -17.01 -0.20
CA ASP A 260 -10.36 -16.73 -1.62
C ASP A 260 -11.88 -16.77 -1.91
N SER A 261 -12.61 -15.77 -1.41
CA SER A 261 -14.06 -15.64 -1.61
C SER A 261 -14.52 -14.19 -1.63
N ALA A 262 -15.67 -13.94 -2.26
CA ALA A 262 -16.32 -12.63 -2.33
C ALA A 262 -17.81 -12.76 -1.98
N ASP A 263 -18.39 -11.76 -1.30
CA ASP A 263 -19.86 -11.69 -1.19
C ASP A 263 -20.48 -11.44 -2.57
N THR A 264 -21.60 -12.11 -2.86
CA THR A 264 -22.39 -11.90 -4.09
C THR A 264 -23.76 -11.29 -3.82
N SER A 265 -24.06 -11.04 -2.56
CA SER A 265 -25.37 -10.58 -2.14
C SER A 265 -25.59 -9.11 -2.43
N SER A 266 -26.69 -8.82 -3.12
CA SER A 266 -27.17 -7.46 -3.29
C SER A 266 -27.95 -6.93 -2.08
N THR A 267 -28.08 -7.72 -1.00
CA THR A 267 -28.90 -7.39 0.17
C THR A 267 -28.08 -7.19 1.45
N GLY A 268 -26.74 -7.26 1.36
CA GLY A 268 -25.83 -7.20 2.52
C GLY A 268 -25.84 -8.46 3.39
N SER A 269 -26.49 -9.52 2.92
CA SER A 269 -26.31 -10.86 3.49
C SER A 269 -24.96 -11.40 3.01
N LEU A 270 -24.00 -11.66 3.88
CA LEU A 270 -22.68 -12.26 3.56
C LEU A 270 -22.68 -13.56 2.75
N TYR A 271 -23.86 -14.08 2.41
CA TYR A 271 -24.10 -15.33 1.74
C TYR A 271 -25.19 -15.16 0.68
N PRO A 272 -25.09 -15.87 -0.46
CA PRO A 272 -24.01 -16.80 -0.80
C PRO A 272 -22.71 -16.07 -1.20
N ARG A 273 -21.56 -16.70 -0.96
CA ARG A 273 -20.26 -16.21 -1.43
C ARG A 273 -19.83 -16.94 -2.70
N THR A 274 -19.16 -16.24 -3.61
CA THR A 274 -18.49 -16.84 -4.77
C THR A 274 -17.16 -17.45 -4.34
N TRP A 275 -16.87 -18.63 -4.87
CA TRP A 275 -15.58 -19.31 -4.78
C TRP A 275 -14.56 -18.79 -5.81
N GLU A 276 -13.27 -18.88 -5.51
CA GLU A 276 -12.18 -18.55 -6.45
C GLU A 276 -12.35 -17.21 -7.20
N PRO A 277 -12.70 -16.09 -6.54
CA PRO A 277 -12.84 -14.80 -7.21
C PRO A 277 -11.52 -14.29 -7.80
N ASN A 278 -10.36 -14.84 -7.40
CA ASN A 278 -9.06 -14.46 -7.93
C ASN A 278 -8.65 -15.31 -9.13
N THR A 279 -7.87 -14.75 -10.05
CA THR A 279 -7.22 -15.49 -11.14
C THR A 279 -5.78 -15.82 -10.75
N VAL A 280 -5.47 -17.12 -10.63
CA VAL A 280 -4.10 -17.63 -10.45
C VAL A 280 -3.58 -18.12 -11.80
N ILE A 281 -2.58 -17.44 -12.36
CA ILE A 281 -2.19 -17.58 -13.77
C ILE A 281 -1.22 -18.76 -13.97
N ASN A 282 -0.08 -18.76 -13.27
CA ASN A 282 0.97 -19.77 -13.42
C ASN A 282 1.29 -20.54 -12.13
N GLY A 283 0.67 -20.18 -11.01
CA GLY A 283 0.84 -20.85 -9.72
C GLY A 283 -0.32 -21.75 -9.32
N LYS A 284 -0.38 -22.04 -8.02
CA LYS A 284 -1.45 -22.84 -7.40
C LYS A 284 -2.02 -22.14 -6.18
N ARG A 285 -3.22 -22.58 -5.78
CA ARG A 285 -3.85 -22.22 -4.51
C ARG A 285 -3.44 -23.20 -3.41
N TYR A 286 -3.29 -22.70 -2.18
CA TYR A 286 -2.91 -23.49 -1.01
C TYR A 286 -3.73 -23.13 0.24
N GLY A 287 -3.95 -24.13 1.10
CA GLY A 287 -4.56 -23.95 2.42
C GLY A 287 -6.00 -23.46 2.36
N GLN A 288 -6.33 -22.45 3.17
CA GLN A 288 -7.67 -21.83 3.25
C GLN A 288 -8.13 -21.18 1.94
N CYS A 289 -7.22 -20.99 0.98
CA CYS A 289 -7.56 -20.45 -0.33
C CYS A 289 -7.95 -21.52 -1.36
N VAL A 290 -8.02 -22.82 -1.00
CA VAL A 290 -8.64 -23.86 -1.84
C VAL A 290 -10.02 -24.29 -1.38
N HIS A 291 -10.53 -23.73 -0.28
CA HIS A 291 -11.78 -24.19 0.34
C HIS A 291 -12.97 -23.35 -0.09
N ALA A 292 -14.04 -24.01 -0.52
CA ALA A 292 -15.28 -23.33 -0.88
C ALA A 292 -15.94 -22.69 0.37
N PRO A 293 -16.46 -21.46 0.26
CA PRO A 293 -17.33 -20.89 1.30
C PRO A 293 -18.55 -21.78 1.57
N ALA A 294 -19.09 -21.68 2.78
CA ALA A 294 -20.45 -22.14 3.02
C ALA A 294 -21.42 -21.35 2.13
N ILE A 295 -22.50 -22.00 1.68
CA ILE A 295 -23.52 -21.34 0.85
C ILE A 295 -24.47 -20.49 1.70
N THR A 296 -24.59 -20.83 2.99
CA THR A 296 -25.47 -20.16 3.95
C THR A 296 -24.71 -19.82 5.23
N ARG A 297 -25.20 -18.82 5.97
CA ARG A 297 -24.66 -18.47 7.29
C ARG A 297 -24.71 -19.67 8.24
N GLY A 298 -23.57 -20.00 8.83
CA GLY A 298 -23.43 -21.15 9.75
C GLY A 298 -23.45 -22.52 9.05
N GLY A 299 -23.53 -22.54 7.72
CA GLY A 299 -23.37 -23.76 6.94
C GLY A 299 -21.94 -24.29 6.97
N THR A 300 -21.76 -25.55 6.59
CA THR A 300 -20.45 -26.17 6.44
C THR A 300 -19.87 -25.85 5.07
N SER A 301 -18.56 -25.61 4.99
CA SER A 301 -17.83 -25.59 3.73
C SER A 301 -18.07 -26.90 2.97
N PRO A 302 -18.35 -26.86 1.65
CA PRO A 302 -18.39 -28.05 0.79
C PRO A 302 -17.07 -28.82 0.70
N GLY A 303 -15.97 -28.25 1.19
CA GLY A 303 -14.63 -28.81 1.08
C GLY A 303 -13.76 -28.06 0.06
N PRO A 304 -12.61 -28.63 -0.29
CA PRO A 304 -11.74 -28.05 -1.31
C PRO A 304 -12.36 -28.16 -2.71
N PHE A 305 -12.07 -27.19 -3.59
CA PHE A 305 -12.40 -27.22 -5.02
C PHE A 305 -11.20 -27.61 -5.87
#